data_AF-A0A936FEP9-F1
#
_entry.id   AF-A0A936FEP9-F1
#
_cell.length_a   1.000
_cell.length_b   1.000
_cell.length_c   1.000
_cell.angle_alpha   90.00
_cell.angle_beta   90.00
_cell.angle_gamma   90.00
#
_symmetry.space_group_name_H-M   'P 1'
#
loop_
_entity.id
_entity.type
_entity.pdbx_description
1 polymer ?
#
loop_
_entity_poly.entity_id
_entity_poly.type
_entity_poly.pdbx_seq_one_letter_code
_entity_poly.pdbx_strand_id
1 'polypeptide(L)'
;MGDNKHHQRRSRVPAGFTLIELMIVVAVVAILAAIAYPAYTDSVRKARRSEAIAALGAIQQAQERHRSNNTTYAGTLDALPNPKPGSPTPGGYYTLAVSGASATGYTATATATGSQASDTACTALSVSMANATVTYGKTGSAAAVKDCWKQ
;
A
#
# COMPACT_ATOMS: atom_id res chain seq x y z
N MET A 1 -38.87 -70.14 -32.87
CA MET A 1 -37.66 -69.91 -32.05
C MET A 1 -37.05 -68.60 -32.52
N GLY A 2 -37.05 -67.58 -31.67
CA GLY A 2 -36.69 -66.20 -32.03
C GLY A 2 -35.25 -65.85 -31.69
N ASP A 3 -34.60 -65.10 -32.57
CA ASP A 3 -33.22 -64.64 -32.39
C ASP A 3 -33.14 -63.29 -31.67
N ASN A 4 -32.34 -63.30 -30.60
CA ASN A 4 -32.08 -62.20 -29.68
C ASN A 4 -31.30 -61.06 -30.35
N LYS A 5 -31.89 -59.86 -30.36
CA LYS A 5 -31.19 -58.60 -30.71
C LYS A 5 -30.38 -58.12 -29.52
N HIS A 6 -29.06 -58.36 -29.54
CA HIS A 6 -28.14 -57.79 -28.56
C HIS A 6 -27.95 -56.28 -28.79
N HIS A 7 -28.59 -55.46 -27.94
CA HIS A 7 -28.35 -54.02 -27.87
C HIS A 7 -26.99 -53.73 -27.25
N GLN A 8 -25.97 -53.46 -28.07
CA GLN A 8 -24.68 -52.98 -27.58
C GLN A 8 -24.80 -51.51 -27.14
N ARG A 9 -24.82 -51.27 -25.81
CA ARG A 9 -24.66 -49.94 -25.22
C ARG A 9 -23.21 -49.48 -25.42
N ARG A 10 -22.98 -48.52 -26.33
CA ARG A 10 -21.69 -47.82 -26.44
C ARG A 10 -21.43 -47.05 -25.14
N SER A 11 -20.48 -47.50 -24.34
CA SER A 11 -19.89 -46.69 -23.27
C SER A 11 -19.17 -45.50 -23.90
N ARG A 12 -19.59 -44.28 -23.59
CA ARG A 12 -18.85 -43.07 -23.98
C ARG A 12 -17.50 -43.09 -23.27
N VAL A 13 -16.42 -43.15 -24.05
CA VAL A 13 -15.07 -42.91 -23.53
C VAL A 13 -15.02 -41.46 -23.02
N PRO A 14 -14.51 -41.20 -21.80
CA PRO A 14 -14.30 -39.83 -21.33
C PRO A 14 -13.37 -39.11 -22.29
N ALA A 15 -13.80 -37.97 -22.83
CA ALA A 15 -12.93 -37.13 -23.65
C ALA A 15 -11.83 -36.54 -22.75
N GLY A 16 -10.57 -36.77 -23.11
CA GLY A 16 -9.42 -36.15 -22.46
C GLY A 16 -9.17 -34.74 -22.99
N PHE A 17 -8.56 -33.88 -22.16
CA PHE A 17 -8.11 -32.54 -22.55
C PHE A 17 -7.06 -32.64 -23.66
N THR A 18 -7.16 -31.80 -24.69
CA THR A 18 -6.16 -31.78 -25.77
C THR A 18 -4.96 -30.90 -25.38
N LEU A 19 -3.78 -31.20 -25.92
CA LEU A 19 -2.59 -30.38 -25.70
C LEU A 19 -2.79 -28.94 -26.22
N ILE A 20 -3.51 -28.79 -27.34
CA ILE A 20 -3.82 -27.47 -27.90
C ILE A 20 -4.79 -26.67 -27.03
N GLU A 21 -5.75 -27.33 -26.38
CA GLU A 21 -6.67 -26.70 -25.42
C GLU A 21 -5.90 -26.15 -24.21
N LEU A 22 -4.93 -26.92 -23.70
CA LEU A 22 -4.03 -26.45 -22.65
C LEU A 22 -3.20 -25.23 -23.10
N MET A 23 -2.65 -25.25 -24.33
CA MET A 23 -1.86 -24.12 -24.85
C MET A 23 -2.69 -22.84 -24.95
N ILE A 24 -3.94 -22.93 -25.40
CA ILE A 24 -4.85 -21.78 -25.47
C ILE A 24 -5.16 -21.26 -24.07
N VAL A 25 -5.44 -22.15 -23.12
CA VAL A 25 -5.71 -21.76 -21.72
C VAL A 25 -4.52 -21.01 -21.12
N VAL A 26 -3.30 -21.53 -21.28
CA VAL A 26 -2.09 -20.87 -20.76
C VAL A 26 -1.86 -19.52 -21.43
N ALA A 27 -2.10 -19.41 -22.74
CA ALA A 27 -1.99 -18.14 -23.45
C ALA A 27 -2.97 -17.09 -22.91
N VAL A 28 -4.23 -17.45 -22.66
CA VAL A 28 -5.23 -16.55 -22.07
C VAL A 28 -4.84 -16.13 -20.65
N VAL A 29 -4.41 -17.08 -19.81
CA VAL A 29 -3.98 -16.78 -18.43
C VAL A 29 -2.78 -15.85 -18.41
N ALA A 30 -1.82 -16.02 -19.32
CA ALA A 30 -0.64 -15.14 -19.42
C ALA A 30 -1.03 -13.70 -19.76
N ILE A 31 -1.97 -13.49 -20.67
CA ILE A 31 -2.48 -12.16 -21.03
C ILE A 31 -3.18 -11.50 -19.83
N LEU A 32 -4.03 -12.24 -19.13
CA LEU A 32 -4.73 -11.73 -17.95
C LEU A 32 -3.76 -11.38 -16.82
N ALA A 33 -2.77 -12.24 -16.56
CA ALA A 33 -1.76 -12.01 -15.54
C ALA A 33 -0.93 -10.75 -15.81
N ALA A 34 -0.58 -10.47 -17.08
CA ALA A 34 0.18 -9.28 -17.45
C ALA A 34 -0.53 -7.96 -17.10
N ILE A 35 -1.87 -7.94 -17.10
CA ILE A 35 -2.66 -6.76 -16.74
C ILE A 35 -2.99 -6.75 -15.24
N ALA A 36 -3.40 -7.89 -14.71
CA ALA A 36 -3.88 -8.00 -13.34
C ALA A 36 -2.76 -7.84 -12.31
N TYR A 37 -1.56 -8.37 -12.58
CA TYR A 37 -0.45 -8.32 -11.63
C TYR A 37 0.00 -6.90 -11.28
N PRO A 38 0.34 -6.01 -12.24
CA PRO A 38 0.74 -4.65 -11.91
C PRO A 38 -0.38 -3.88 -11.19
N ALA A 39 -1.63 -4.03 -11.64
CA ALA A 39 -2.79 -3.38 -11.01
C ALA A 39 -3.01 -3.83 -9.55
N TYR A 40 -2.78 -5.11 -9.26
CA TYR A 40 -2.82 -5.64 -7.90
C TYR A 40 -1.70 -5.05 -7.05
N THR A 41 -0.46 -5.02 -7.56
CA THR A 41 0.67 -4.45 -6.80
C THR A 41 0.47 -2.98 -6.47
N ASP A 42 -0.10 -2.19 -7.38
CA ASP A 42 -0.41 -0.77 -7.14
C ASP A 42 -1.53 -0.59 -6.12
N SER A 43 -2.53 -1.48 -6.13
CA SER A 43 -3.59 -1.50 -5.12
C SER A 43 -3.03 -1.77 -3.72
N VAL A 44 -2.11 -2.74 -3.60
CA VAL A 44 -1.40 -3.04 -2.34
C VAL A 44 -0.54 -1.87 -1.89
N ARG A 45 0.20 -1.23 -2.80
CA ARG A 45 0.98 0.00 -2.49
C ARG A 45 0.10 1.14 -2.01
N LYS A 46 -1.09 1.33 -2.61
CA LYS A 46 -2.06 2.34 -2.17
C LYS A 46 -2.58 2.06 -0.76
N ALA A 47 -2.90 0.80 -0.44
CA ALA A 47 -3.32 0.42 0.90
C ALA A 47 -2.22 0.70 1.94
N ARG A 48 -0.96 0.38 1.63
CA ARG A 48 0.19 0.67 2.51
C ARG A 48 0.45 2.18 2.66
N ARG A 49 0.26 2.98 1.60
CA ARG A 49 0.28 4.45 1.71
C ARG A 49 -0.81 4.97 2.65
N SER A 50 -2.01 4.39 2.62
CA SER A 50 -3.09 4.75 3.55
C SER A 50 -2.68 4.52 5.01
N GLU A 51 -1.99 3.42 5.29
CA GLU A 51 -1.44 3.14 6.63
C GLU A 51 -0.43 4.22 7.08
N ALA A 52 0.47 4.64 6.18
CA ALA A 52 1.41 5.74 6.46
C ALA A 52 0.70 7.08 6.68
N ILE A 53 -0.32 7.39 5.88
CA ILE A 53 -1.13 8.60 6.01
C ILE A 53 -1.85 8.63 7.37
N ALA A 54 -2.43 7.49 7.78
CA ALA A 54 -3.06 7.36 9.09
C ALA A 54 -2.05 7.56 10.23
N ALA A 55 -0.84 6.99 10.10
CA ALA A 55 0.23 7.18 11.07
C ALA A 55 0.70 8.65 11.15
N LEU A 56 0.85 9.33 10.01
CA LEU A 56 1.17 10.76 9.98
C LEU A 56 0.08 11.59 10.66
N GLY A 57 -1.20 11.29 10.43
CA GLY A 57 -2.32 11.93 11.13
C GLY A 57 -2.27 11.72 12.64
N ALA A 58 -1.91 10.52 13.10
CA ALA A 58 -1.72 10.23 14.52
C ALA A 58 -0.53 11.01 15.12
N ILE A 59 0.56 11.20 14.36
CA ILE A 59 1.67 12.09 14.76
C ILE A 59 1.17 13.52 14.93
N GLN A 60 0.37 14.04 13.99
CA GLN A 60 -0.16 15.41 14.10
C GLN A 60 -0.97 15.62 15.38
N GLN A 61 -1.83 14.67 15.73
CA GLN A 61 -2.62 14.72 16.97
C GLN A 61 -1.72 14.65 18.22
N ALA A 62 -0.69 13.81 18.20
CA ALA A 62 0.26 13.71 19.31
C ALA A 62 1.12 14.98 19.45
N GLN A 63 1.44 15.65 18.34
CA GLN A 63 2.16 16.92 18.31
C GLN A 63 1.34 18.04 18.96
N GLU A 64 0.05 18.11 18.65
CA GLU A 64 -0.86 19.09 19.27
C GLU A 64 -0.96 18.87 20.79
N ARG A 65 -1.11 17.61 21.21
CA ARG A 65 -1.07 17.26 22.64
C ARG A 65 0.25 17.61 23.31
N HIS A 66 1.38 17.42 22.62
CA HIS A 66 2.68 17.82 23.14
C HIS A 66 2.74 19.35 23.31
N ARG A 67 2.25 20.12 22.34
CA ARG A 67 2.18 21.59 22.39
C ARG A 67 1.31 22.15 23.49
N SER A 68 0.24 21.47 23.87
CA SER A 68 -0.60 21.95 24.96
C SER A 68 0.17 22.08 26.29
N ASN A 69 1.27 21.33 26.45
CA ASN A 69 2.10 21.33 27.65
C ASN A 69 3.52 21.88 27.43
N ASN A 70 3.91 22.21 26.19
CA ASN A 70 5.27 22.62 25.83
C ASN A 70 5.26 23.81 24.87
N THR A 71 6.22 24.71 25.01
CA THR A 71 6.31 25.91 24.16
C THR A 71 6.71 25.62 22.71
N THR A 72 7.25 24.42 22.45
CA THR A 72 7.72 23.97 21.12
C THR A 72 7.13 22.61 20.76
N TYR A 73 7.06 22.29 19.47
CA TYR A 73 6.69 20.95 19.00
C TYR A 73 7.75 19.93 19.40
N ALA A 74 7.38 18.65 19.44
CA ALA A 74 8.33 17.58 19.71
C ALA A 74 9.30 17.43 18.53
N GLY A 75 10.60 17.42 18.82
CA GLY A 75 11.66 17.31 17.81
C GLY A 75 11.91 15.90 17.28
N THR A 76 11.42 14.88 17.98
CA THR A 76 11.61 13.47 17.64
C THR A 76 10.32 12.70 17.87
N LEU A 77 10.22 11.50 17.29
CA LEU A 77 9.06 10.62 17.49
C LEU A 77 8.95 10.17 18.97
N ASP A 78 10.08 9.94 19.64
CA ASP A 78 10.10 9.45 21.02
C ASP A 78 9.61 10.48 22.04
N ALA A 79 9.84 11.77 21.75
CA ALA A 79 9.38 12.88 22.58
C ALA A 79 7.84 13.08 22.52
N LEU A 80 7.13 12.37 21.63
CA LEU A 80 5.69 12.45 21.55
C LEU A 80 5.00 11.66 22.68
N PRO A 81 3.94 12.23 23.29
CA PRO A 81 3.21 11.57 24.35
C PRO A 81 2.34 10.41 23.82
N ASN A 82 2.14 9.36 24.62
CA ASN A 82 1.28 8.23 24.24
C ASN A 82 -0.22 8.58 24.36
N PRO A 83 -1.09 8.07 23.47
CA PRO A 83 -0.76 7.20 22.34
C PRO A 83 -0.06 7.98 21.21
N LYS A 84 0.98 7.35 20.65
CA LYS A 84 1.68 7.76 19.42
C LYS A 84 1.86 6.53 18.53
N PRO A 85 1.94 6.68 17.20
CA PRO A 85 2.18 5.54 16.33
C PRO A 85 3.59 4.98 16.56
N GLY A 86 3.71 3.66 16.46
CA GLY A 86 5.00 2.98 16.40
C GLY A 86 5.71 3.23 15.07
N SER A 87 7.03 3.07 15.08
CA SER A 87 7.88 3.07 13.89
C SER A 87 8.73 1.80 13.91
N PRO A 88 8.70 0.95 12.87
CA PRO A 88 7.88 1.06 11.65
C PRO A 88 6.36 1.01 11.90
N THR A 89 5.57 1.36 10.88
CA THR A 89 4.11 1.17 10.91
C THR A 89 3.74 -0.31 11.08
N PRO A 90 2.52 -0.69 11.53
CA PRO A 90 2.15 -2.09 11.80
C PRO A 90 2.48 -3.09 10.68
N GLY A 91 2.35 -2.69 9.41
CA GLY A 91 2.70 -3.50 8.24
C GLY A 91 4.20 -3.56 7.92
N GLY A 92 5.04 -2.76 8.59
CA GLY A 92 6.50 -2.73 8.39
C GLY A 92 6.97 -2.03 7.11
N TYR A 93 6.06 -1.33 6.41
CA TYR A 93 6.32 -0.74 5.10
C TYR A 93 6.74 0.73 5.12
N TYR A 94 6.65 1.38 6.28
CA TYR A 94 7.06 2.76 6.46
C TYR A 94 7.76 2.96 7.80
N THR A 95 8.87 3.71 7.78
CA THR A 95 9.54 4.23 8.97
C THR A 95 9.13 5.68 9.19
N LEU A 96 8.81 6.03 10.43
CA LEU A 96 8.33 7.36 10.80
C LEU A 96 9.43 8.16 11.47
N ALA A 97 9.50 9.45 11.15
CA ALA A 97 10.40 10.40 11.78
C ALA A 97 9.71 11.76 11.97
N VAL A 98 10.19 12.51 12.96
CA VAL A 98 9.86 13.92 13.16
C VAL A 98 11.16 14.71 13.15
N SER A 99 11.14 15.90 12.55
CA SER A 99 12.28 16.81 12.49
C SER A 99 11.83 18.27 12.37
N GLY A 100 12.78 19.20 12.45
CA GLY A 100 12.53 20.63 12.19
C GLY A 100 11.56 21.28 13.19
N ALA A 101 11.52 20.78 14.43
CA ALA A 101 10.60 21.29 15.43
C ALA A 101 10.98 22.69 15.91
N SER A 102 9.95 23.51 16.10
CA SER A 102 10.04 24.88 16.60
C SER A 102 8.76 25.26 17.35
N ALA A 103 8.71 26.50 17.83
CA ALA A 103 7.52 27.12 18.41
C ALA A 103 6.41 27.41 17.39
N THR A 104 6.61 27.14 16.10
CA THR A 104 5.56 27.33 15.07
C THR A 104 5.46 26.20 14.05
N GLY A 105 6.33 25.18 14.12
CA GLY A 105 6.33 24.13 13.12
C GLY A 105 7.08 22.86 13.46
N TYR A 106 6.91 21.87 12.60
CA TYR A 106 7.62 20.59 12.57
C TYR A 106 7.39 19.94 11.20
N THR A 107 8.16 18.90 10.90
CA THR A 107 7.90 18.00 9.77
C THR A 107 7.88 16.56 10.25
N ALA A 108 6.78 15.86 9.98
CA ALA A 108 6.64 14.43 10.15
C ALA A 108 6.79 13.74 8.78
N THR A 109 7.58 12.68 8.71
CA THR A 109 7.86 11.95 7.48
C THR A 109 7.64 10.46 7.68
N ALA A 110 7.01 9.82 6.70
CA ALA A 110 6.91 8.38 6.57
C ALA A 110 7.70 7.94 5.33
N THR A 111 8.79 7.21 5.53
CA THR A 111 9.69 6.76 4.46
C THR A 111 9.48 5.28 4.16
N ALA A 112 9.22 4.96 2.89
CA ALA A 112 8.94 3.60 2.44
C ALA A 112 10.12 2.66 2.67
N THR A 113 9.83 1.44 3.10
CA THR A 113 10.80 0.37 3.37
C THR A 113 10.38 -0.95 2.73
N GLY A 114 11.31 -1.90 2.64
CA GLY A 114 11.05 -3.23 2.07
C GLY A 114 10.45 -3.14 0.67
N SER A 115 9.41 -3.94 0.40
CA SER A 115 8.74 -3.95 -0.92
C SER A 115 8.01 -2.64 -1.28
N GLN A 116 7.74 -1.77 -0.30
CA GLN A 116 7.13 -0.47 -0.57
C GLN A 116 8.15 0.53 -1.15
N ALA A 117 9.46 0.32 -0.96
CA ALA A 117 10.49 1.17 -1.55
C ALA A 117 10.47 1.16 -3.09
N SER A 118 9.84 0.14 -3.70
CA SER A 118 9.59 0.09 -5.15
C SER A 118 8.48 1.04 -5.63
N ASP A 119 7.75 1.70 -4.73
CA ASP A 119 6.85 2.81 -5.05
C ASP A 119 7.66 4.10 -5.27
N THR A 120 8.43 4.12 -6.37
CA THR A 120 9.41 5.18 -6.68
C THR A 120 8.76 6.55 -6.87
N ALA A 121 7.47 6.60 -7.19
CA ALA A 121 6.68 7.82 -7.29
C ALA A 121 6.43 8.49 -5.94
N CYS A 122 6.32 7.68 -4.86
CA CYS A 122 5.87 8.06 -3.52
C CYS A 122 6.76 7.46 -2.42
N THR A 123 8.08 7.50 -2.60
CA THR A 123 9.10 6.94 -1.70
C THR A 123 9.02 7.45 -0.25
N ALA A 124 8.59 8.69 -0.03
CA ALA A 124 8.24 9.17 1.29
C ALA A 124 7.02 10.10 1.20
N LEU A 125 6.24 10.11 2.28
CA LEU A 125 5.11 11.02 2.49
C LEU A 125 5.45 11.91 3.67
N SER A 126 5.11 13.19 3.62
CA SER A 126 5.38 14.11 4.73
C SER A 126 4.21 15.02 5.03
N VAL A 127 4.09 15.40 6.29
CA VAL A 127 3.25 16.49 6.75
C VAL A 127 4.14 17.50 7.44
N SER A 128 4.09 18.75 6.99
CA SER A 128 4.79 19.85 7.63
C SER A 128 3.79 20.83 8.20
N MET A 129 4.02 21.27 9.43
CA MET A 129 3.33 22.41 10.00
C MET A 129 4.29 23.59 10.02
N ALA A 130 3.83 24.75 9.56
CA ALA A 130 4.55 26.01 9.67
C ALA A 130 3.55 27.14 9.85
N ASN A 131 3.67 27.88 10.95
CA ASN A 131 2.84 29.07 11.24
C ASN A 131 1.34 28.80 11.06
N ALA A 132 0.83 27.76 11.74
CA ALA A 132 -0.57 27.28 11.66
C ALA A 132 -1.03 26.79 10.27
N THR A 133 -0.13 26.70 9.29
CA THR A 133 -0.42 26.09 7.98
C THR A 133 0.10 24.67 7.94
N VAL A 134 -0.75 23.74 7.50
CA VAL A 134 -0.37 22.34 7.26
C VAL A 134 -0.14 22.15 5.76
N THR A 135 1.01 21.60 5.40
CA THR A 135 1.36 21.24 4.02
C THR A 135 1.65 19.75 3.92
N TYR A 136 1.12 19.14 2.86
CA TYR A 136 1.36 17.74 2.53
C TYR A 136 2.46 17.67 1.46
N GLY A 137 3.40 16.76 1.66
CA GLY A 137 4.55 16.57 0.79
C GLY A 137 4.78 15.11 0.45
N LYS A 138 5.66 14.90 -0.53
CA LYS A 138 6.16 13.59 -0.89
C LYS A 138 7.57 13.71 -1.46
N THR A 139 8.33 12.62 -1.42
CA THR A 139 9.54 12.45 -2.23
C THR A 139 9.36 11.32 -3.24
N GLY A 140 10.07 11.38 -4.36
CA GLY A 140 9.99 10.38 -5.42
C GLY A 140 9.81 11.01 -6.80
N SER A 141 9.92 10.22 -7.86
CA SER A 141 9.92 10.68 -9.24
C SER A 141 8.55 11.25 -9.66
N ALA A 142 8.53 12.50 -10.13
CA ALA A 142 7.54 13.18 -10.98
C ALA A 142 6.01 13.07 -10.69
N ALA A 143 5.54 12.27 -9.73
CA ALA A 143 4.14 12.24 -9.34
C ALA A 143 3.75 13.55 -8.65
N ALA A 144 2.53 14.04 -8.88
CA ALA A 144 2.01 15.15 -8.09
C ALA A 144 1.73 14.68 -6.66
N VAL A 145 1.84 15.57 -5.68
CA VAL A 145 1.55 15.27 -4.26
C VAL A 145 0.18 14.60 -4.12
N LYS A 146 -0.83 15.10 -4.84
CA LYS A 146 -2.18 14.55 -4.84
C LYS A 146 -2.23 13.05 -5.19
N ASP A 147 -1.35 12.55 -6.05
CA ASP A 147 -1.39 11.15 -6.50
C ASP A 147 -0.77 10.20 -5.46
N CYS A 148 0.05 10.74 -4.55
CA CYS A 148 0.57 10.01 -3.40
C CYS A 148 -0.37 10.03 -2.18
N TRP A 149 -1.21 11.06 -2.09
CA TRP A 149 -2.10 11.31 -0.95
C TRP A 149 -3.58 10.95 -1.19
N LYS A 150 -3.94 10.48 -2.39
CA LYS A 150 -5.28 9.96 -2.69
C LYS A 150 -5.49 8.58 -2.07
N GLN A 151 -6.52 8.47 -1.24
CA GLN A 151 -7.03 7.21 -0.68
C GLN A 151 -7.90 6.44 -1.67
#